data_AF-A0A3A4WU19-F1
#
_entry.id   AF-A0A3A4WU19-F1
#
_cell.length_a   1.000
_cell.length_b   1.000
_cell.length_c   1.000
_cell.angle_alpha   90.00
_cell.angle_beta   90.00
_cell.angle_gamma   90.00
#
_symmetry.space_group_name_H-M   'P 1'
#
loop_
_entity.id
_entity.type
_entity.pdbx_description
1 polymer ?
#
loop_
_entity_poly.entity_id
_entity_poly.type
_entity_poly.pdbx_seq_one_letter_code
_entity_poly.pdbx_strand_id
1 'polypeptide(L)'
;MCRGSEFARASLSGLNPSIILTKKADHNSLATRCWMLDARYPASPGPDHVSRIVSHWWRDWSDKISPSVKHRVTSFQHQASSIKHPVKEQSIMTRTRLAFIALWIWMWMISPLSAEQPKKNIALVIGNNLYEKTPLLSPGTDANTIAKTLEKCNFIVSKGLNLDSTDMKERISTFGQALKEEGGIGIFYFSGHGIQVDGRNYLVPLRFKDFNKEDVKSGCIEIDSIIETMKSAGNPVNIIILDAAYAAPFGKDFEPEKPGLAKMEAPEGFMIISSAQPSVAVKDTSFRQSPFTEKLSKHLITPELDIREALFKVREEIEKATKKKQSPEITEKISSAIHLYYPKRDFFRLLADIKQFTAERKTLSFDEISDHWEAVLDRYPYWSSKSQSEDPIELILAAINENPDENLFEMVPHFDISLKKTNTLDMEFLYIPPGKFLKGSPFDEPNREEDERQQNVTIPNGFFMQATEVTQGQWMAVMGNNPSAFDECGPDCPVENVSWDDVQEFVERLNTLEDTDGYRLPSETEWEYAARAGSTGWFCFGSNPERFPDYAWYKENSANRTHPVSRKMPNEWGLYDVHGNVWEWCQEKEGDYHLIRGGSWFYSLLHARCANRFFAFPDDRNYTIGFRLVKTQ
;
A
#
# COMPACT_ATOMS: atom_id res chain seq x y z
N MET A 1 7.48 45.97 -55.31
CA MET A 1 7.15 45.86 -53.87
C MET A 1 8.07 44.77 -53.31
N CYS A 2 9.37 44.94 -53.07
CA CYS A 2 10.16 45.99 -52.41
C CYS A 2 9.72 46.31 -50.98
N ARG A 3 10.31 45.65 -49.98
CA ARG A 3 11.44 46.11 -49.13
C ARG A 3 11.61 45.06 -48.02
N GLY A 4 12.76 44.42 -47.80
CA GLY A 4 14.10 45.01 -47.56
C GLY A 4 14.30 45.04 -46.04
N SER A 5 15.39 44.59 -45.42
CA SER A 5 16.81 44.46 -45.80
C SER A 5 17.49 43.64 -44.68
N GLU A 6 18.36 42.64 -44.90
CA GLU A 6 19.74 42.65 -45.45
C GLU A 6 20.85 43.10 -44.46
N PHE A 7 21.96 42.34 -44.48
CA PHE A 7 23.33 42.61 -43.98
C PHE A 7 23.61 42.53 -42.45
N ALA A 8 24.76 42.07 -41.93
CA ALA A 8 26.03 41.56 -42.48
C ALA A 8 26.81 40.79 -41.39
N ARG A 9 27.80 39.99 -41.83
CA ARG A 9 28.95 39.46 -41.06
C ARG A 9 29.77 40.59 -40.39
N ALA A 10 30.27 40.35 -39.19
CA ALA A 10 31.64 40.72 -38.78
C ALA A 10 32.07 40.00 -37.49
N SER A 11 33.23 39.35 -37.56
CA SER A 11 34.03 38.88 -36.42
C SER A 11 34.71 40.03 -35.69
N LEU A 12 34.85 39.96 -34.36
CA LEU A 12 36.10 40.15 -33.62
C LEU A 12 35.87 40.21 -32.09
N SER A 13 36.57 39.32 -31.39
CA SER A 13 37.26 39.47 -30.11
C SER A 13 36.83 40.56 -29.09
N GLY A 14 36.56 40.10 -27.87
CA GLY A 14 37.20 40.67 -26.68
C GLY A 14 36.32 41.45 -25.70
N LEU A 15 36.36 40.98 -24.44
CA LEU A 15 36.11 41.69 -23.18
C LEU A 15 34.67 41.75 -22.65
N ASN A 16 34.47 40.94 -21.60
CA ASN A 16 33.49 41.06 -20.49
C ASN A 16 33.72 42.39 -19.70
N PRO A 17 32.88 42.83 -18.73
CA PRO A 17 31.61 42.27 -18.23
C PRO A 17 30.49 43.31 -17.87
N SER A 18 29.39 42.76 -17.33
CA SER A 18 28.45 43.34 -16.35
C SER A 18 27.28 44.24 -16.83
N ILE A 19 26.16 44.13 -16.08
CA ILE A 19 24.90 44.91 -16.02
C ILE A 19 23.68 44.13 -16.59
N ILE A 20 22.54 43.85 -15.94
CA ILE A 20 21.84 44.21 -14.68
C ILE A 20 20.71 43.12 -14.56
N LEU A 21 20.42 42.46 -13.42
CA LEU A 21 19.27 42.78 -12.55
C LEU A 21 19.25 41.94 -11.25
N THR A 22 19.20 42.70 -10.16
CA THR A 22 18.92 42.35 -8.77
C THR A 22 17.47 41.91 -8.55
N LYS A 23 17.22 40.87 -7.74
CA LYS A 23 16.65 40.99 -6.37
C LYS A 23 16.35 39.64 -5.69
N LYS A 24 16.73 39.61 -4.41
CA LYS A 24 16.31 38.75 -3.28
C LYS A 24 16.70 37.27 -3.29
N ALA A 25 17.81 37.04 -2.59
CA ALA A 25 18.21 35.78 -1.99
C ALA A 25 17.32 35.45 -0.78
N ASP A 26 16.98 34.17 -0.65
CA ASP A 26 16.89 33.46 0.63
C ASP A 26 17.62 32.12 0.48
N HIS A 27 18.25 31.71 1.57
CA HIS A 27 19.37 30.77 1.65
C HIS A 27 19.01 29.28 1.49
N ASN A 28 19.90 28.53 0.79
CA ASN A 28 20.42 27.17 1.11
C ASN A 28 20.46 26.22 -0.10
N SER A 29 21.61 26.12 -0.77
CA SER A 29 22.26 24.82 -1.05
C SER A 29 23.71 25.05 -1.49
N LEU A 30 24.64 24.49 -0.72
CA LEU A 30 26.08 24.53 -0.93
C LEU A 30 26.56 23.23 -1.60
N ALA A 31 25.77 22.66 -2.51
CA ALA A 31 25.98 21.32 -3.06
C ALA A 31 26.42 21.28 -4.54
N THR A 32 26.60 22.43 -5.21
CA THR A 32 26.94 22.45 -6.66
C THR A 32 28.33 23.02 -6.98
N ARG A 33 29.25 23.08 -6.01
CA ARG A 33 30.64 23.49 -6.27
C ARG A 33 31.64 22.66 -5.46
N CYS A 34 31.91 21.44 -5.90
CA CYS A 34 33.17 20.72 -5.62
C CYS A 34 33.37 19.60 -6.64
N TRP A 35 33.75 19.96 -7.87
CA TRP A 35 34.60 19.11 -8.71
C TRP A 35 35.73 19.99 -9.22
N MET A 36 36.92 19.75 -8.68
CA MET A 36 38.27 19.96 -9.23
C MET A 36 39.25 20.12 -8.06
N LEU A 37 40.34 19.33 -8.10
CA LEU A 37 41.47 19.25 -7.16
C LEU A 37 41.23 18.28 -5.98
N ASP A 38 41.64 17.01 -6.13
CA ASP A 38 43.01 16.65 -5.72
C ASP A 38 43.36 15.23 -6.21
N ALA A 39 44.07 15.16 -7.33
CA ALA A 39 44.79 13.96 -7.73
C ALA A 39 46.27 14.23 -7.46
N ARG A 40 46.76 13.76 -6.30
CA ARG A 40 48.13 13.31 -5.99
C ARG A 40 48.35 13.25 -4.48
N TYR A 41 48.43 12.04 -3.91
CA TYR A 41 49.51 11.56 -3.00
C TYR A 41 49.12 10.21 -2.36
N PRO A 42 50.02 9.20 -2.34
CA PRO A 42 49.83 7.95 -1.61
C PRO A 42 50.56 8.02 -0.25
N ALA A 43 49.86 7.92 0.89
CA ALA A 43 50.43 7.50 2.17
C ALA A 43 49.36 7.35 3.28
N SER A 44 49.48 6.26 4.05
CA SER A 44 48.64 5.87 5.20
C SER A 44 48.71 6.88 6.36
N PRO A 45 47.62 7.20 7.09
CA PRO A 45 47.70 8.06 8.27
C PRO A 45 47.89 7.27 9.58
N GLY A 46 48.80 7.77 10.44
CA GLY A 46 49.15 7.21 11.74
C GLY A 46 48.24 7.63 12.93
N PRO A 47 48.54 7.14 14.15
CA PRO A 47 47.62 7.07 15.30
C PRO A 47 47.19 8.42 15.93
N ASP A 48 47.85 9.53 15.63
CA ASP A 48 47.54 10.83 16.25
C ASP A 48 46.27 11.52 15.69
N HIS A 49 45.72 11.03 14.57
CA HIS A 49 44.46 11.56 14.02
C HIS A 49 43.21 11.04 14.75
N VAL A 50 43.29 9.84 15.33
CA VAL A 50 42.17 9.19 16.03
C VAL A 50 41.92 9.84 17.40
N SER A 51 42.99 10.27 18.09
CA SER A 51 42.91 10.97 19.38
C SER A 51 42.09 12.28 19.32
N ARG A 52 42.25 13.07 18.24
CA ARG A 52 41.52 14.33 18.05
C ARG A 52 40.04 14.11 17.74
N ILE A 53 39.69 13.09 16.96
CA ILE A 53 38.31 12.76 16.61
C ILE A 53 37.53 12.26 17.85
N VAL A 54 38.15 11.40 18.67
CA VAL A 54 37.51 10.87 19.89
C VAL A 54 37.27 11.97 20.93
N SER A 55 38.16 12.95 21.05
CA SER A 55 37.97 14.10 21.96
C SER A 55 36.82 15.03 21.55
N HIS A 56 36.55 15.18 20.25
CA HIS A 56 35.42 15.95 19.73
C HIS A 56 34.09 15.23 19.92
N TRP A 57 34.06 13.91 19.66
CA TRP A 57 32.87 13.08 19.88
C TRP A 57 32.47 12.99 21.35
N TRP A 58 33.43 12.93 22.28
CA TRP A 58 33.14 12.91 23.72
C TRP A 58 32.49 14.20 24.20
N ARG A 59 32.94 15.35 23.68
CA ARG A 59 32.41 16.66 24.05
C ARG A 59 30.96 16.84 23.58
N ASP A 60 30.68 16.48 22.32
CA ASP A 60 29.33 16.58 21.73
C ASP A 60 28.34 15.56 22.30
N TRP A 61 28.82 14.41 22.77
CA TRP A 61 27.98 13.38 23.40
C TRP A 61 27.68 13.69 24.87
N SER A 62 28.64 14.24 25.63
CA SER A 62 28.44 14.52 27.06
C SER A 62 27.37 15.58 27.32
N ASP A 63 27.15 16.50 26.39
CA ASP A 63 26.17 17.57 26.54
C ASP A 63 24.72 17.10 26.37
N LYS A 64 24.50 15.85 25.96
CA LYS A 64 23.17 15.28 25.67
C LYS A 64 22.67 14.25 26.69
N ILE A 65 23.35 14.08 27.82
CA ILE A 65 23.01 13.06 28.85
C ILE A 65 22.81 13.67 30.24
N SER A 66 21.92 13.05 31.03
CA SER A 66 21.53 13.57 32.34
C SER A 66 22.68 13.58 33.37
N PRO A 67 22.69 14.51 34.35
CA PRO A 67 23.78 14.66 35.31
C PRO A 67 24.08 13.40 36.15
N SER A 68 23.08 12.56 36.39
CA SER A 68 23.22 11.30 37.14
C SER A 68 24.02 10.24 36.38
N VAL A 69 24.04 10.30 35.05
CA VAL A 69 24.83 9.42 34.18
C VAL A 69 26.28 9.92 34.10
N LYS A 70 26.50 11.24 34.03
CA LYS A 70 27.84 11.87 34.05
C LYS A 70 28.67 11.47 35.28
N HIS A 71 28.02 11.37 36.44
CA HIS A 71 28.69 11.06 37.72
C HIS A 71 29.10 9.58 37.87
N ARG A 72 28.41 8.65 37.19
CA ARG A 72 28.73 7.21 37.18
C ARG A 72 29.83 6.84 36.17
N VAL A 73 29.97 7.63 35.11
CA VAL A 73 30.99 7.42 34.07
C VAL A 73 32.36 7.91 34.53
N THR A 74 32.41 9.03 35.27
CA THR A 74 33.64 9.60 35.84
C THR A 74 34.24 8.74 36.97
N SER A 75 33.42 8.03 37.75
CA SER A 75 33.92 7.09 38.77
C SER A 75 34.56 5.84 38.14
N PHE A 76 34.11 5.41 36.96
CA PHE A 76 34.68 4.29 36.22
C PHE A 76 36.04 4.61 35.59
N GLN A 77 36.23 5.84 35.11
CA GLN A 77 37.52 6.30 34.57
C GLN A 77 38.61 6.44 35.64
N HIS A 78 38.23 6.78 36.88
CA HIS A 78 39.20 6.91 37.98
C HIS A 78 39.69 5.57 38.53
N GLN A 79 38.91 4.49 38.38
CA GLN A 79 39.32 3.14 38.78
C GLN A 79 40.25 2.47 37.77
N ALA A 80 40.17 2.85 36.48
CA ALA A 80 40.98 2.29 35.41
C ALA A 80 42.44 2.81 35.39
N SER A 81 42.75 3.91 36.09
CA SER A 81 44.08 4.54 36.06
C SER A 81 45.07 4.04 37.13
N SER A 82 44.71 3.06 37.97
CA SER A 82 45.56 2.62 39.09
C SER A 82 46.40 1.35 38.85
N ILE A 83 46.35 0.73 37.67
CA ILE A 83 47.10 -0.51 37.40
C ILE A 83 48.40 -0.19 36.66
N LYS A 84 49.50 -0.05 37.41
CA LYS A 84 50.87 0.06 36.88
C LYS A 84 51.52 -1.32 36.78
N HIS A 85 51.54 -1.94 35.61
CA HIS A 85 52.57 -2.91 35.21
C HIS A 85 52.69 -3.00 33.67
N PRO A 86 53.89 -3.20 33.11
CA PRO A 86 54.10 -3.18 31.67
C PRO A 86 53.73 -4.56 31.10
N VAL A 87 52.68 -4.65 30.29
CA VAL A 87 52.30 -5.88 29.59
C VAL A 87 52.27 -5.62 28.10
N LYS A 88 52.97 -6.50 27.37
CA LYS A 88 53.13 -6.54 25.91
C LYS A 88 51.80 -6.31 25.15
N GLU A 89 51.91 -5.55 24.06
CA GLU A 89 50.84 -5.05 23.17
C GLU A 89 49.85 -6.08 22.61
N GLN A 90 50.05 -7.39 22.81
CA GLN A 90 49.16 -8.44 22.28
C GLN A 90 47.91 -8.71 23.14
N SER A 91 47.81 -8.22 24.38
CA SER A 91 46.67 -8.57 25.28
C SER A 91 45.50 -7.57 25.31
N ILE A 92 45.66 -6.37 24.73
CA ILE A 92 44.63 -5.32 24.75
C ILE A 92 43.52 -5.63 23.73
N MET A 93 43.85 -6.18 22.56
CA MET A 93 42.86 -6.50 21.51
C MET A 93 41.83 -7.58 21.90
N THR A 94 42.14 -8.46 22.85
CA THR A 94 41.24 -9.56 23.23
C THR A 94 40.15 -9.11 24.21
N ARG A 95 40.44 -8.14 25.09
CA ARG A 95 39.48 -7.63 26.08
C ARG A 95 38.46 -6.68 25.46
N THR A 96 38.86 -5.86 24.49
CA THR A 96 37.94 -4.96 23.76
C THR A 96 36.96 -5.75 22.88
N ARG A 97 37.41 -6.85 22.25
CA ARG A 97 36.52 -7.73 21.45
C ARG A 97 35.47 -8.43 22.31
N LEU A 98 35.83 -8.93 23.50
CA LEU A 98 34.89 -9.58 24.41
C LEU A 98 33.84 -8.59 24.96
N ALA A 99 34.24 -7.34 25.24
CA ALA A 99 33.32 -6.29 25.66
C ALA A 99 32.34 -5.90 24.53
N PHE A 100 32.81 -5.81 23.28
CA PHE A 100 31.96 -5.54 22.12
C PHE A 100 30.96 -6.67 21.84
N ILE A 101 31.37 -7.93 21.98
CA ILE A 101 30.49 -9.10 21.80
C ILE A 101 29.42 -9.13 22.90
N ALA A 102 29.78 -8.87 24.16
CA ALA A 102 28.82 -8.80 25.25
C ALA A 102 27.82 -7.63 25.07
N LEU A 103 28.28 -6.48 24.57
CA LEU A 103 27.42 -5.34 24.26
C LEU A 103 26.50 -5.64 23.07
N TRP A 104 26.98 -6.36 22.06
CA TRP A 104 26.20 -6.84 20.92
C TRP A 104 25.11 -7.83 21.35
N ILE A 105 25.44 -8.82 22.19
CA ILE A 105 24.47 -9.79 22.72
C ILE A 105 23.44 -9.08 23.60
N TRP A 106 23.86 -8.10 24.40
CA TRP A 106 22.96 -7.31 25.23
C TRP A 106 22.05 -6.40 24.39
N MET A 107 22.56 -5.78 23.31
CA MET A 107 21.76 -5.02 22.34
C MET A 107 20.80 -5.92 21.53
N TRP A 108 21.19 -7.16 21.24
CA TRP A 108 20.34 -8.13 20.53
C TRP A 108 19.22 -8.67 21.41
N MET A 109 19.44 -8.78 22.73
CA MET A 109 18.41 -9.18 23.70
C MET A 109 17.44 -8.06 24.10
N ILE A 110 17.70 -6.80 23.72
CA ILE A 110 16.87 -5.64 24.11
C ILE A 110 15.96 -5.15 22.97
N SER A 111 16.13 -5.61 21.73
CA SER A 111 15.25 -5.21 20.62
C SER A 111 13.96 -6.05 20.61
N PRO A 112 12.77 -5.49 20.93
CA PRO A 112 11.54 -6.15 20.56
C PRO A 112 11.37 -5.97 19.06
N LEU A 113 11.68 -7.03 18.30
CA LEU A 113 11.35 -7.13 16.89
C LEU A 113 9.83 -7.36 16.79
N SER A 114 9.04 -6.30 16.94
CA SER A 114 7.62 -6.34 16.58
C SER A 114 7.49 -5.65 15.23
N ALA A 115 7.59 -6.43 14.16
CA ALA A 115 7.05 -6.01 12.87
C ALA A 115 5.56 -5.69 13.07
N GLU A 116 5.14 -4.46 12.82
CA GLU A 116 3.74 -4.06 12.93
C GLU A 116 2.95 -4.86 11.89
N GLN A 117 2.04 -5.73 12.36
CA GLN A 117 1.19 -6.55 11.51
C GLN A 117 0.35 -5.63 10.60
N PRO A 118 0.06 -6.03 9.34
CA PRO A 118 -0.81 -5.25 8.48
C PRO A 118 -2.17 -5.05 9.18
N LYS A 119 -2.53 -3.78 9.38
CA LYS A 119 -3.75 -3.39 10.10
C LYS A 119 -4.98 -4.04 9.47
N LYS A 120 -5.81 -4.69 10.29
CA LYS A 120 -7.01 -5.41 9.81
C LYS A 120 -8.26 -4.55 10.00
N ASN A 121 -9.17 -4.66 9.05
CA ASN A 121 -10.47 -3.99 9.09
C ASN A 121 -11.44 -4.85 9.90
N ILE A 122 -12.14 -4.26 10.88
CA ILE A 122 -13.00 -4.99 11.81
C ILE A 122 -14.42 -4.46 11.70
N ALA A 123 -15.41 -5.36 11.70
CA ALA A 123 -16.81 -4.98 11.72
C ALA A 123 -17.59 -5.70 12.82
N LEU A 124 -18.53 -4.99 13.45
CA LEU A 124 -19.57 -5.56 14.30
C LEU A 124 -20.93 -5.33 13.65
N VAL A 125 -21.66 -6.41 13.39
CA VAL A 125 -22.96 -6.40 12.70
C VAL A 125 -24.01 -7.00 13.63
N ILE A 126 -24.99 -6.19 14.03
CA ILE A 126 -26.06 -6.61 14.94
C ILE A 126 -27.43 -6.51 14.24
N GLY A 127 -28.22 -7.58 14.33
CA GLY A 127 -29.59 -7.63 13.82
C GLY A 127 -30.57 -8.12 14.87
N ASN A 128 -31.47 -7.26 15.34
CA ASN A 128 -32.50 -7.62 16.32
C ASN A 128 -33.88 -7.55 15.67
N ASN A 129 -34.58 -8.69 15.59
CA ASN A 129 -35.84 -8.83 14.86
C ASN A 129 -36.98 -9.46 15.70
N LEU A 130 -36.67 -10.28 16.71
CA LEU A 130 -37.65 -11.06 17.49
C LEU A 130 -38.19 -10.34 18.74
N TYR A 131 -38.47 -9.03 18.65
CA TYR A 131 -39.01 -8.28 19.79
C TYR A 131 -40.38 -8.84 20.21
N GLU A 132 -40.61 -8.97 21.53
CA GLU A 132 -41.85 -9.57 22.06
C GLU A 132 -43.12 -8.80 21.62
N LYS A 133 -43.08 -7.46 21.65
CA LYS A 133 -44.25 -6.61 21.36
C LYS A 133 -44.33 -6.17 19.89
N THR A 134 -43.19 -5.93 19.26
CA THR A 134 -43.09 -5.24 17.95
C THR A 134 -42.05 -5.90 17.05
N PRO A 135 -42.22 -7.17 16.66
CA PRO A 135 -41.24 -7.87 15.84
C PRO A 135 -41.03 -7.17 14.49
N LEU A 136 -39.81 -7.23 13.99
CA LEU A 136 -39.42 -6.72 12.68
C LEU A 136 -39.08 -7.91 11.78
N LEU A 137 -39.38 -7.80 10.48
CA LEU A 137 -39.08 -8.88 9.52
C LEU A 137 -37.65 -8.81 8.99
N SER A 138 -37.15 -7.62 8.68
CA SER A 138 -35.89 -7.43 7.95
C SER A 138 -34.58 -7.60 8.74
N PRO A 139 -34.46 -7.25 10.04
CA PRO A 139 -33.13 -7.06 10.64
C PRO A 139 -32.21 -8.28 10.66
N GLY A 140 -32.76 -9.49 10.78
CA GLY A 140 -31.97 -10.71 10.68
C GLY A 140 -31.41 -10.93 9.27
N THR A 141 -32.22 -10.69 8.24
CA THR A 141 -31.79 -10.74 6.83
C THR A 141 -30.77 -9.65 6.55
N ASP A 142 -31.03 -8.43 7.00
CA ASP A 142 -30.19 -7.26 6.77
C ASP A 142 -28.79 -7.44 7.34
N ALA A 143 -28.69 -7.89 8.60
CA ALA A 143 -27.42 -8.21 9.25
C ALA A 143 -26.66 -9.33 8.52
N ASN A 144 -27.36 -10.35 8.01
CA ASN A 144 -26.71 -11.39 7.22
C ASN A 144 -26.16 -10.87 5.89
N THR A 145 -26.91 -10.01 5.19
CA THR A 145 -26.46 -9.40 3.94
C THR A 145 -25.23 -8.53 4.17
N ILE A 146 -25.27 -7.62 5.13
CA ILE A 146 -24.15 -6.70 5.39
C ILE A 146 -22.92 -7.45 5.89
N ALA A 147 -23.08 -8.48 6.73
CA ALA A 147 -21.94 -9.29 7.15
C ALA A 147 -21.23 -9.92 5.95
N LYS A 148 -21.96 -10.57 5.04
CA LYS A 148 -21.40 -11.16 3.82
C LYS A 148 -20.77 -10.11 2.89
N THR A 149 -21.41 -8.95 2.76
CA THR A 149 -20.87 -7.83 1.98
C THR A 149 -19.55 -7.34 2.55
N LEU A 150 -19.45 -7.17 3.88
CA LEU A 150 -18.22 -6.69 4.53
C LEU A 150 -17.12 -7.76 4.55
N GLU A 151 -17.46 -9.04 4.66
CA GLU A 151 -16.53 -10.15 4.44
C GLU A 151 -15.92 -10.09 3.03
N LYS A 152 -16.75 -9.84 2.00
CA LYS A 152 -16.31 -9.59 0.61
C LYS A 152 -15.43 -8.34 0.49
N CYS A 153 -15.61 -7.36 1.37
CA CYS A 153 -14.73 -6.19 1.52
C CYS A 153 -13.48 -6.43 2.41
N ASN A 154 -13.15 -7.69 2.73
CA ASN A 154 -12.01 -8.08 3.57
C ASN A 154 -12.05 -7.50 5.01
N PHE A 155 -13.24 -7.40 5.59
CA PHE A 155 -13.41 -7.16 7.03
C PHE A 155 -13.45 -8.48 7.81
N ILE A 156 -12.88 -8.47 9.01
CA ILE A 156 -13.16 -9.48 10.03
C ILE A 156 -14.49 -9.10 10.67
N VAL A 157 -15.53 -9.89 10.40
CA VAL A 157 -16.90 -9.56 10.84
C VAL A 157 -17.28 -10.40 12.07
N SER A 158 -17.63 -9.71 13.15
CA SER A 158 -18.36 -10.29 14.28
C SER A 158 -19.85 -10.00 14.10
N LYS A 159 -20.66 -11.05 13.97
CA LYS A 159 -22.12 -10.94 13.79
C LYS A 159 -22.86 -11.40 15.05
N GLY A 160 -23.89 -10.67 15.44
CA GLY A 160 -24.80 -11.04 16.52
C GLY A 160 -26.26 -10.81 16.15
N LEU A 161 -27.13 -11.78 16.48
CA LEU A 161 -28.56 -11.70 16.19
C LEU A 161 -29.38 -11.80 17.47
N ASN A 162 -30.44 -11.00 17.57
CA ASN A 162 -31.42 -11.05 18.66
C ASN A 162 -30.80 -10.99 20.07
N LEU A 163 -29.92 -10.01 20.25
CA LEU A 163 -29.14 -9.84 21.47
C LEU A 163 -29.92 -9.05 22.52
N ASP A 164 -29.73 -9.42 23.79
CA ASP A 164 -30.18 -8.60 24.91
C ASP A 164 -29.14 -7.52 25.29
N SER A 165 -29.44 -6.71 26.30
CA SER A 165 -28.60 -5.57 26.69
C SER A 165 -27.20 -6.01 27.12
N THR A 166 -27.10 -7.14 27.81
CA THR A 166 -25.83 -7.68 28.30
C THR A 166 -24.98 -8.14 27.12
N ASP A 167 -25.56 -8.94 26.23
CA ASP A 167 -24.87 -9.47 25.05
C ASP A 167 -24.44 -8.37 24.08
N MET A 168 -25.25 -7.32 23.91
CA MET A 168 -24.88 -6.16 23.08
C MET A 168 -23.68 -5.42 23.66
N LYS A 169 -23.68 -5.14 24.98
CA LYS A 169 -22.57 -4.46 25.66
C LYS A 169 -21.29 -5.27 25.56
N GLU A 170 -21.36 -6.59 25.77
CA GLU A 170 -20.22 -7.49 25.63
C GLU A 170 -19.65 -7.45 24.22
N ARG A 171 -20.49 -7.55 23.18
CA ARG A 171 -20.02 -7.52 21.79
C ARG A 171 -19.41 -6.18 21.40
N ILE A 172 -19.99 -5.07 21.84
CA ILE A 172 -19.44 -3.73 21.59
C ILE A 172 -18.08 -3.57 22.27
N SER A 173 -17.94 -4.06 23.51
CA SER A 173 -16.66 -4.07 24.22
C SER A 173 -15.60 -4.89 23.49
N THR A 174 -15.93 -6.12 23.09
CA THR A 174 -15.02 -7.00 22.33
C THR A 174 -14.64 -6.40 20.98
N PHE A 175 -15.59 -5.76 20.31
CA PHE A 175 -15.34 -5.03 19.06
C PHE A 175 -14.37 -3.86 19.27
N GLY A 176 -14.56 -3.05 20.31
CA GLY A 176 -13.64 -1.96 20.65
C GLY A 176 -12.23 -2.45 20.97
N GLN A 177 -12.11 -3.59 21.66
CA GLN A 177 -10.82 -4.22 21.92
C GLN A 177 -10.15 -4.70 20.62
N ALA A 178 -10.88 -5.40 19.75
CA ALA A 178 -10.36 -5.86 18.47
C ALA A 178 -9.90 -4.69 17.58
N LEU A 179 -10.64 -3.58 17.56
CA LEU A 179 -10.23 -2.37 16.85
C LEU A 179 -8.92 -1.78 17.40
N LYS A 180 -8.78 -1.76 18.72
CA LYS A 180 -7.58 -1.24 19.39
C LYS A 180 -6.34 -2.10 19.09
N GLU A 181 -6.52 -3.41 18.94
CA GLU A 181 -5.45 -4.35 18.64
C GLU A 181 -5.05 -4.33 17.16
N GLU A 182 -6.01 -4.18 16.24
CA GLU A 182 -5.79 -4.37 14.79
C GLU A 182 -5.66 -3.05 14.00
N GLY A 183 -6.17 -1.92 14.51
CA GLY A 183 -5.87 -0.56 14.03
C GLY A 183 -6.41 -0.13 12.65
N GLY A 184 -7.16 -0.98 11.93
CA GLY A 184 -7.71 -0.68 10.60
C GLY A 184 -9.04 0.10 10.60
N ILE A 185 -9.86 -0.08 9.56
CA ILE A 185 -11.20 0.55 9.48
C ILE A 185 -12.15 -0.18 10.43
N GLY A 186 -12.91 0.57 11.23
CA GLY A 186 -13.96 0.04 12.09
C GLY A 186 -15.36 0.31 11.57
N ILE A 187 -16.18 -0.73 11.42
CA ILE A 187 -17.59 -0.60 11.04
C ILE A 187 -18.50 -1.16 12.13
N PHE A 188 -19.41 -0.34 12.63
CA PHE A 188 -20.54 -0.80 13.44
C PHE A 188 -21.82 -0.72 12.59
N TYR A 189 -22.51 -1.84 12.42
CA TYR A 189 -23.81 -1.90 11.75
C TYR A 189 -24.87 -2.40 12.73
N PHE A 190 -26.01 -1.72 12.78
CA PHE A 190 -27.18 -2.17 13.53
C PHE A 190 -28.45 -2.07 12.70
N SER A 191 -29.24 -3.14 12.70
CA SER A 191 -30.62 -3.17 12.23
C SER A 191 -31.55 -3.61 13.35
N GLY A 192 -32.63 -2.87 13.60
CA GLY A 192 -33.53 -3.09 14.73
C GLY A 192 -34.30 -1.84 15.14
N HIS A 193 -34.88 -1.82 16.34
CA HIS A 193 -35.55 -0.62 16.85
C HIS A 193 -34.54 0.38 17.41
N GLY A 194 -34.63 1.63 16.96
CA GLY A 194 -33.94 2.77 17.52
C GLY A 194 -34.94 3.81 18.04
N ILE A 195 -34.62 4.43 19.18
CA ILE A 195 -35.47 5.43 19.82
C ILE A 195 -34.67 6.65 20.23
N GLN A 196 -35.34 7.80 20.33
CA GLN A 196 -34.76 9.00 20.93
C GLN A 196 -35.44 9.36 22.25
N VAL A 197 -34.63 9.76 23.23
CA VAL A 197 -35.07 10.31 24.52
C VAL A 197 -34.18 11.49 24.87
N ASP A 198 -34.79 12.64 25.14
CA ASP A 198 -34.10 13.90 25.50
C ASP A 198 -32.98 14.29 24.49
N GLY A 199 -33.24 14.07 23.19
CA GLY A 199 -32.31 14.38 22.10
C GLY A 199 -31.15 13.39 21.91
N ARG A 200 -31.10 12.29 22.67
CA ARG A 200 -30.10 11.22 22.55
C ARG A 200 -30.71 9.98 21.91
N ASN A 201 -29.88 9.22 21.19
CA ASN A 201 -30.29 8.03 20.44
C ASN A 201 -29.90 6.74 21.16
N TYR A 202 -30.83 5.80 21.19
CA TYR A 202 -30.68 4.50 21.84
C TYR A 202 -31.10 3.35 20.92
N LEU A 203 -30.34 2.27 20.93
CA LEU A 203 -30.66 1.00 20.27
C LEU A 203 -31.37 0.08 21.26
N VAL A 204 -32.51 -0.48 20.85
CA VAL A 204 -33.37 -1.28 21.73
C VAL A 204 -32.92 -2.75 21.71
N PRO A 205 -32.61 -3.36 22.89
CA PRO A 205 -32.29 -4.78 22.99
C PRO A 205 -33.56 -5.66 23.02
N LEU A 206 -33.42 -6.95 22.73
CA LEU A 206 -34.57 -7.85 22.53
C LEU A 206 -35.51 -7.98 23.74
N ARG A 207 -34.94 -8.06 24.94
CA ARG A 207 -35.66 -8.32 26.20
C ARG A 207 -36.09 -7.05 26.94
N PHE A 208 -36.07 -5.91 26.27
CA PHE A 208 -36.46 -4.64 26.85
C PHE A 208 -37.99 -4.48 26.89
N LYS A 209 -38.57 -4.30 28.08
CA LYS A 209 -40.02 -4.35 28.31
C LYS A 209 -40.64 -3.03 28.73
N ASP A 210 -39.87 -2.22 29.46
CA ASP A 210 -40.32 -1.01 30.15
C ASP A 210 -39.80 0.22 29.45
N PHE A 211 -40.69 0.95 28.77
CA PHE A 211 -40.29 2.05 27.91
C PHE A 211 -40.38 3.42 28.59
N ASN A 212 -40.28 3.54 29.92
CA ASN A 212 -40.17 4.89 30.50
C ASN A 212 -38.76 5.50 30.26
N LYS A 213 -38.62 6.81 30.43
CA LYS A 213 -37.38 7.53 30.12
C LYS A 213 -36.16 7.01 30.90
N GLU A 214 -36.32 6.61 32.17
CA GLU A 214 -35.21 6.15 33.01
C GLU A 214 -34.77 4.73 32.64
N ASP A 215 -35.73 3.86 32.35
CA ASP A 215 -35.46 2.48 31.92
C ASP A 215 -34.81 2.46 30.53
N VAL A 216 -35.21 3.35 29.62
CA VAL A 216 -34.54 3.48 28.31
C VAL A 216 -33.08 3.86 28.50
N LYS A 217 -32.79 4.86 29.35
CA LYS A 217 -31.42 5.34 29.59
C LYS A 217 -30.52 4.28 30.21
N SER A 218 -31.06 3.39 31.04
CA SER A 218 -30.28 2.37 31.75
C SER A 218 -30.23 1.01 31.02
N GLY A 219 -31.30 0.64 30.33
CA GLY A 219 -31.48 -0.66 29.70
C GLY A 219 -31.11 -0.74 28.22
N CYS A 220 -31.24 0.36 27.46
CA CYS A 220 -30.87 0.41 26.05
C CYS A 220 -29.40 0.79 25.84
N ILE A 221 -28.92 0.66 24.60
CA ILE A 221 -27.55 1.02 24.22
C ILE A 221 -27.54 2.42 23.63
N GLU A 222 -26.91 3.37 24.31
CA GLU A 222 -26.72 4.72 23.80
C GLU A 222 -25.70 4.74 22.65
N ILE A 223 -26.02 5.38 21.53
CA ILE A 223 -25.12 5.43 20.36
C ILE A 223 -23.81 6.17 20.70
N ASP A 224 -23.87 7.20 21.53
CA ASP A 224 -22.67 7.95 21.95
C ASP A 224 -21.68 7.05 22.71
N SER A 225 -22.14 6.04 23.45
CA SER A 225 -21.25 5.07 24.10
C SER A 225 -20.48 4.19 23.09
N ILE A 226 -21.08 3.91 21.93
CA ILE A 226 -20.44 3.17 20.84
C ILE A 226 -19.38 4.07 20.17
N ILE A 227 -19.72 5.34 19.94
CA ILE A 227 -18.79 6.36 19.43
C ILE A 227 -17.58 6.48 20.36
N GLU A 228 -17.80 6.58 21.67
CA GLU A 228 -16.72 6.63 22.67
C GLU A 228 -15.85 5.37 22.63
N THR A 229 -16.47 4.19 22.54
CA THR A 229 -15.77 2.91 22.43
C THR A 229 -14.86 2.88 21.19
N MET A 230 -15.39 3.19 20.02
CA MET A 230 -14.63 3.23 18.76
C MET A 230 -13.55 4.32 18.78
N LYS A 231 -13.85 5.50 19.33
CA LYS A 231 -12.89 6.60 19.46
C LYS A 231 -11.71 6.23 20.36
N SER A 232 -11.98 5.50 21.44
CA SER A 232 -10.95 5.04 22.37
C SER A 232 -9.99 3.99 21.78
N ALA A 233 -10.39 3.32 20.69
CA ALA A 233 -9.55 2.37 19.96
C ALA A 233 -8.42 3.06 19.17
N GLY A 234 -8.57 4.35 18.82
CA GLY A 234 -7.52 5.14 18.16
C GLY A 234 -7.25 4.78 16.70
N ASN A 235 -8.13 3.99 16.07
CA ASN A 235 -8.06 3.65 14.66
C ASN A 235 -8.51 4.85 13.78
N PRO A 236 -8.01 4.97 12.54
CA PRO A 236 -8.10 6.23 11.78
C PRO A 236 -9.50 6.51 11.20
N VAL A 237 -10.31 5.48 10.96
CA VAL A 237 -11.61 5.60 10.30
C VAL A 237 -12.64 4.73 11.00
N ASN A 238 -13.73 5.35 11.43
CA ASN A 238 -14.85 4.72 12.11
C ASN A 238 -16.17 5.02 11.37
N ILE A 239 -16.92 3.98 11.05
CA ILE A 239 -18.19 4.10 10.31
C ILE A 239 -19.29 3.45 11.13
N ILE A 240 -20.37 4.18 11.37
CA ILE A 240 -21.56 3.71 12.08
C ILE A 240 -22.73 3.73 11.11
N ILE A 241 -23.37 2.59 10.90
CA ILE A 241 -24.49 2.40 9.97
C ILE A 241 -25.71 1.94 10.75
N LEU A 242 -26.79 2.72 10.69
CA LEU A 242 -27.99 2.54 11.48
C LEU A 242 -29.20 2.35 10.59
N ASP A 243 -29.67 1.11 10.48
CA ASP A 243 -30.95 0.78 9.88
C ASP A 243 -32.01 0.61 10.98
N ALA A 244 -32.25 1.70 11.72
CA ALA A 244 -32.99 1.65 12.99
C ALA A 244 -34.14 2.66 13.12
N ALA A 245 -34.41 3.43 12.06
CA ALA A 245 -35.40 4.49 12.07
C ALA A 245 -36.83 3.97 11.80
N TYR A 246 -37.25 2.87 12.42
CA TYR A 246 -38.58 2.30 12.21
C TYR A 246 -39.64 2.97 13.10
N ALA A 247 -40.87 3.06 12.59
CA ALA A 247 -42.01 3.45 13.39
C ALA A 247 -42.38 2.28 14.31
N ALA A 248 -42.17 2.44 15.61
CA ALA A 248 -42.40 1.38 16.56
C ALA A 248 -43.55 1.73 17.52
N PRO A 249 -44.58 0.87 17.66
CA PRO A 249 -45.65 1.08 18.62
C PRO A 249 -45.20 0.53 19.99
N PHE A 250 -44.45 1.32 20.76
CA PHE A 250 -43.92 0.92 22.08
C PHE A 250 -44.99 0.80 23.19
N GLY A 251 -46.27 0.87 22.84
CA GLY A 251 -47.40 0.84 23.76
C GLY A 251 -47.90 2.24 24.13
N LYS A 252 -49.01 2.32 24.87
CA LYS A 252 -49.61 3.60 25.30
C LYS A 252 -48.80 4.32 26.37
N ASP A 253 -47.91 3.60 27.06
CA ASP A 253 -47.13 4.09 28.20
C ASP A 253 -45.81 4.76 27.79
N PHE A 254 -45.43 4.66 26.51
CA PHE A 254 -44.31 5.38 25.94
C PHE A 254 -44.60 5.82 24.51
N GLU A 255 -44.81 7.12 24.36
CA GLU A 255 -44.85 7.78 23.06
C GLU A 255 -43.53 8.55 22.90
N PRO A 256 -42.66 8.17 21.96
CA PRO A 256 -41.42 8.89 21.74
C PRO A 256 -41.71 10.34 21.36
N GLU A 257 -40.95 11.29 21.93
CA GLU A 257 -41.17 12.73 21.75
C GLU A 257 -41.21 13.14 20.27
N LYS A 258 -40.38 12.48 19.45
CA LYS A 258 -40.42 12.57 18.00
C LYS A 258 -40.13 11.19 17.39
N PRO A 259 -40.70 10.87 16.21
CA PRO A 259 -40.48 9.58 15.56
C PRO A 259 -39.02 9.43 15.10
N GLY A 260 -38.50 8.20 15.03
CA GLY A 260 -37.15 7.93 14.53
C GLY A 260 -36.03 8.44 15.45
N LEU A 261 -34.85 8.64 14.88
CA LEU A 261 -33.63 9.04 15.60
C LEU A 261 -33.45 10.57 15.63
N ALA A 262 -32.91 11.10 16.73
CA ALA A 262 -32.42 12.46 16.84
C ALA A 262 -31.27 12.73 15.85
N LYS A 263 -31.05 14.01 15.54
CA LYS A 263 -29.90 14.45 14.73
C LYS A 263 -28.61 14.12 15.46
N MET A 264 -27.65 13.53 14.77
CA MET A 264 -26.33 13.19 15.30
C MET A 264 -25.25 14.11 14.73
N GLU A 265 -24.15 14.27 15.46
CA GLU A 265 -22.94 14.93 14.97
C GLU A 265 -21.79 13.92 14.95
N ALA A 266 -21.05 13.88 13.84
CA ALA A 266 -19.87 13.04 13.74
C ALA A 266 -18.65 13.72 14.41
N PRO A 267 -17.89 13.01 15.27
CA PRO A 267 -16.54 13.41 15.65
C PRO A 267 -15.54 13.30 14.49
N GLU A 268 -14.35 13.86 14.66
CA GLU A 268 -13.22 13.64 13.72
C GLU A 268 -12.93 12.14 13.56
N GLY A 269 -12.74 11.70 12.31
CA GLY A 269 -12.52 10.29 11.96
C GLY A 269 -13.78 9.45 11.88
N PHE A 270 -14.98 10.04 12.02
CA PHE A 270 -16.25 9.31 11.98
C PHE A 270 -17.12 9.65 10.76
N MET A 271 -17.81 8.62 10.28
CA MET A 271 -18.94 8.72 9.37
C MET A 271 -20.14 7.99 9.99
N ILE A 272 -21.25 8.68 10.17
CA ILE A 272 -22.50 8.15 10.72
C ILE A 272 -23.55 8.20 9.63
N ILE A 273 -24.16 7.04 9.36
CA ILE A 273 -25.13 6.83 8.28
C ILE A 273 -26.41 6.29 8.91
N SER A 274 -27.53 6.94 8.67
CA SER A 274 -28.86 6.53 9.12
C SER A 274 -29.76 6.24 7.93
N SER A 275 -30.58 5.20 8.00
CA SER A 275 -31.50 4.81 6.92
C SER A 275 -32.63 5.80 6.67
N ALA A 276 -32.83 6.77 7.57
CA ALA A 276 -33.77 7.89 7.41
C ALA A 276 -33.22 9.21 8.00
N GLN A 277 -33.87 10.31 7.61
CA GLN A 277 -33.62 11.66 8.12
C GLN A 277 -33.89 11.78 9.64
N PRO A 278 -33.26 12.76 10.31
CA PRO A 278 -33.52 13.02 11.72
C PRO A 278 -35.01 13.27 12.00
N SER A 279 -35.50 12.67 13.08
CA SER A 279 -36.89 12.74 13.52
C SER A 279 -37.92 12.23 12.49
N VAL A 280 -37.51 11.34 11.58
CA VAL A 280 -38.39 10.68 10.61
C VAL A 280 -38.34 9.18 10.83
N ALA A 281 -39.51 8.53 10.84
CA ALA A 281 -39.62 7.08 10.96
C ALA A 281 -40.15 6.44 9.68
N VAL A 282 -39.53 5.32 9.29
CA VAL A 282 -39.97 4.41 8.24
C VAL A 282 -41.18 3.63 8.76
N LYS A 283 -42.34 3.87 8.15
CA LYS A 283 -43.62 3.28 8.58
C LYS A 283 -43.86 1.87 8.04
N ASP A 284 -43.22 1.51 6.94
CA ASP A 284 -43.40 0.20 6.31
C ASP A 284 -42.30 -0.75 6.79
N THR A 285 -42.70 -1.73 7.60
CA THR A 285 -41.83 -2.75 8.19
C THR A 285 -42.10 -4.13 7.59
N SER A 286 -42.89 -4.21 6.50
CA SER A 286 -43.33 -5.48 5.90
C SER A 286 -42.26 -6.15 5.04
N PHE A 287 -41.14 -5.46 4.79
CA PHE A 287 -40.07 -5.96 3.94
C PHE A 287 -39.30 -7.12 4.58
N ARG A 288 -39.01 -8.16 3.79
CA ARG A 288 -38.10 -9.26 4.19
C ARG A 288 -36.64 -8.83 4.25
N GLN A 289 -36.28 -7.79 3.51
CA GLN A 289 -34.98 -7.12 3.51
C GLN A 289 -35.24 -5.62 3.35
N SER A 290 -34.56 -4.80 4.16
CA SER A 290 -34.69 -3.35 4.10
C SER A 290 -34.22 -2.81 2.75
N PRO A 291 -34.98 -1.90 2.09
CA PRO A 291 -34.54 -1.24 0.88
C PRO A 291 -33.19 -0.52 1.07
N PHE A 292 -32.95 0.03 2.25
CA PHE A 292 -31.67 0.68 2.56
C PHE A 292 -30.53 -0.33 2.52
N THR A 293 -30.67 -1.44 3.24
CA THR A 293 -29.65 -2.49 3.29
C THR A 293 -29.44 -3.17 1.93
N GLU A 294 -30.51 -3.41 1.16
CA GLU A 294 -30.41 -3.99 -0.18
C GLU A 294 -29.56 -3.11 -1.10
N LYS A 295 -29.83 -1.79 -1.15
CA LYS A 295 -29.09 -0.86 -2.01
C LYS A 295 -27.67 -0.64 -1.52
N LEU A 296 -27.51 -0.48 -0.20
CA LEU A 296 -26.20 -0.30 0.41
C LEU A 296 -25.28 -1.48 0.09
N SER A 297 -25.74 -2.71 0.29
CA SER A 297 -24.91 -3.90 0.05
C SER A 297 -24.41 -4.02 -1.39
N LYS A 298 -25.19 -3.56 -2.38
CA LYS A 298 -24.78 -3.52 -3.79
C LYS A 298 -23.68 -2.50 -4.07
N HIS A 299 -23.79 -1.31 -3.49
CA HIS A 299 -22.85 -0.21 -3.76
C HIS A 299 -21.55 -0.33 -2.95
N LEU A 300 -21.57 -0.95 -1.76
CA LEU A 300 -20.36 -1.16 -0.95
C LEU A 300 -19.33 -2.07 -1.62
N ILE A 301 -19.77 -3.00 -2.47
CA ILE A 301 -18.91 -3.90 -3.27
C ILE A 301 -18.64 -3.34 -4.67
N THR A 302 -18.93 -2.06 -4.93
CA THR A 302 -18.59 -1.48 -6.22
C THR A 302 -17.08 -1.17 -6.24
N PRO A 303 -16.34 -1.71 -7.23
CA PRO A 303 -14.91 -1.47 -7.40
C PRO A 303 -14.50 -0.02 -7.34
N GLU A 304 -13.47 0.30 -6.55
CA GLU A 304 -12.82 1.61 -6.53
C GLU A 304 -13.80 2.78 -6.26
N LEU A 305 -15.00 2.47 -5.75
CA LEU A 305 -16.02 3.46 -5.46
C LEU A 305 -15.80 4.01 -4.05
N ASP A 306 -15.56 5.32 -3.95
CA ASP A 306 -15.52 5.98 -2.65
C ASP A 306 -16.88 5.82 -1.95
N ILE A 307 -16.85 5.55 -0.64
CA ILE A 307 -18.08 5.31 0.13
C ILE A 307 -19.07 6.48 0.04
N ARG A 308 -18.60 7.73 -0.12
CA ARG A 308 -19.50 8.88 -0.28
C ARG A 308 -20.27 8.80 -1.58
N GLU A 309 -19.61 8.37 -2.66
CA GLU A 309 -20.26 8.19 -3.95
C GLU A 309 -21.23 7.00 -3.90
N ALA A 310 -20.85 5.90 -3.24
CA ALA A 310 -21.73 4.77 -2.98
C ALA A 310 -23.01 5.22 -2.25
N LEU A 311 -22.87 5.98 -1.17
CA LEU A 311 -23.99 6.48 -0.38
C LEU A 311 -24.85 7.51 -1.12
N PHE A 312 -24.24 8.33 -1.98
CA PHE A 312 -24.96 9.23 -2.87
C PHE A 312 -25.90 8.46 -3.80
N LYS A 313 -25.40 7.39 -4.45
CA LYS A 313 -26.21 6.50 -5.30
C LYS A 313 -27.31 5.78 -4.52
N VAL A 314 -26.99 5.27 -3.33
CA VAL A 314 -27.96 4.65 -2.41
C VAL A 314 -29.10 5.61 -2.08
N ARG A 315 -28.79 6.87 -1.71
CA ARG A 315 -29.80 7.89 -1.42
C ARG A 315 -30.68 8.15 -2.63
N GLU A 316 -30.10 8.36 -3.81
CA GLU A 316 -30.85 8.63 -5.04
C GLU A 316 -31.84 7.49 -5.37
N GLU A 317 -31.39 6.24 -5.30
CA GLU A 317 -32.21 5.06 -5.57
C GLU A 317 -33.36 4.90 -4.56
N ILE A 318 -33.11 5.14 -3.27
CA ILE A 318 -34.13 5.04 -2.23
C ILE A 318 -35.15 6.15 -2.34
N GLU A 319 -34.72 7.39 -2.59
CA GLU A 319 -35.65 8.51 -2.79
C GLU A 319 -36.56 8.27 -4.00
N LYS A 320 -36.00 7.71 -5.08
CA LYS A 320 -36.77 7.34 -6.28
C LYS A 320 -37.76 6.20 -5.99
N ALA A 321 -37.31 5.12 -5.35
CA ALA A 321 -38.14 3.96 -5.04
C ALA A 321 -39.26 4.28 -4.04
N THR A 322 -38.98 5.13 -3.05
CA THR A 322 -39.93 5.48 -1.98
C THR A 322 -40.74 6.74 -2.27
N LYS A 323 -40.55 7.39 -3.42
CA LYS A 323 -41.14 8.70 -3.76
C LYS A 323 -40.84 9.75 -2.67
N LYS A 324 -39.58 9.80 -2.23
CA LYS A 324 -39.05 10.68 -1.16
C LYS A 324 -39.66 10.46 0.22
N LYS A 325 -40.28 9.31 0.48
CA LYS A 325 -40.77 8.94 1.82
C LYS A 325 -39.66 8.49 2.75
N GLN A 326 -38.53 8.04 2.20
CA GLN A 326 -37.31 7.70 2.93
C GLN A 326 -36.13 8.36 2.22
N SER A 327 -35.22 8.95 3.00
CA SER A 327 -33.97 9.52 2.52
C SER A 327 -32.90 9.27 3.58
N PRO A 328 -31.83 8.51 3.26
CA PRO A 328 -30.75 8.26 4.20
C PRO A 328 -30.02 9.55 4.59
N GLU A 329 -29.66 9.67 5.86
CA GLU A 329 -28.86 10.78 6.40
C GLU A 329 -27.40 10.37 6.54
N ILE A 330 -26.49 11.27 6.19
CA ILE A 330 -25.04 11.04 6.27
C ILE A 330 -24.44 12.23 7.01
N THR A 331 -23.71 11.96 8.08
CA THR A 331 -22.93 12.98 8.81
C THR A 331 -21.51 12.47 8.95
N GLU A 332 -20.53 13.28 8.54
CA GLU A 332 -19.12 12.85 8.56
C GLU A 332 -18.16 13.98 8.94
N LYS A 333 -17.00 13.58 9.46
CA LYS A 333 -15.78 14.40 9.56
C LYS A 333 -14.57 13.52 9.24
N ILE A 334 -14.44 13.15 7.97
CA ILE A 334 -13.31 12.37 7.46
C ILE A 334 -12.70 13.12 6.29
N SER A 335 -11.39 13.30 6.30
CA SER A 335 -10.67 14.07 5.27
C SER A 335 -10.18 13.21 4.10
N SER A 336 -10.11 11.88 4.27
CA SER A 336 -9.61 10.95 3.25
C SER A 336 -10.73 10.27 2.47
N ALA A 337 -10.41 9.81 1.26
CA ALA A 337 -11.24 8.87 0.52
C ALA A 337 -11.28 7.51 1.24
N ILE A 338 -12.41 6.80 1.17
CA ILE A 338 -12.61 5.48 1.76
C ILE A 338 -13.13 4.55 0.67
N HIS A 339 -12.28 3.61 0.26
CA HIS A 339 -12.64 2.54 -0.66
C HIS A 339 -12.78 1.24 0.14
N LEU A 340 -14.00 0.71 0.21
CA LEU A 340 -14.28 -0.52 0.97
C LEU A 340 -14.04 -1.79 0.15
N TYR A 341 -14.13 -1.70 -1.18
CA TYR A 341 -13.92 -2.83 -2.08
C TYR A 341 -12.89 -2.49 -3.17
N TYR A 342 -11.87 -3.34 -3.31
CA TYR A 342 -10.71 -3.09 -4.16
C TYR A 342 -10.33 -4.36 -4.97
N PRO A 343 -10.95 -4.58 -6.15
CA PRO A 343 -10.82 -5.87 -6.85
C PRO A 343 -9.42 -6.23 -7.29
N LYS A 344 -8.55 -5.24 -7.50
CA LYS A 344 -7.13 -5.47 -7.84
C LYS A 344 -6.35 -6.14 -6.71
N ARG A 345 -6.79 -5.97 -5.45
CA ARG A 345 -6.23 -6.66 -4.27
C ARG A 345 -6.71 -8.11 -4.16
N ASP A 346 -7.87 -8.39 -4.75
CA ASP A 346 -8.45 -9.74 -4.81
C ASP A 346 -7.88 -10.57 -5.95
N PHE A 347 -7.32 -9.98 -7.02
CA PHE A 347 -6.77 -10.72 -8.15
C PHE A 347 -5.72 -11.77 -7.74
N PHE A 348 -4.75 -11.40 -6.89
CA PHE A 348 -3.73 -12.34 -6.42
C PHE A 348 -4.28 -13.39 -5.45
N ARG A 349 -5.35 -13.07 -4.72
CA ARG A 349 -6.04 -14.02 -3.83
C ARG A 349 -6.91 -14.99 -4.61
N LEU A 350 -7.64 -14.50 -5.62
CA LEU A 350 -8.34 -15.32 -6.60
C LEU A 350 -7.34 -16.26 -7.29
N LEU A 351 -6.18 -15.75 -7.70
CA LEU A 351 -5.13 -16.58 -8.29
C LEU A 351 -4.60 -17.64 -7.32
N ALA A 352 -4.39 -17.29 -6.04
CA ALA A 352 -3.98 -18.24 -5.01
C ALA A 352 -5.06 -19.30 -4.74
N ASP A 353 -6.32 -18.89 -4.62
CA ASP A 353 -7.47 -19.77 -4.41
C ASP A 353 -7.72 -20.68 -5.62
N ILE A 354 -7.53 -20.19 -6.84
CA ILE A 354 -7.57 -21.00 -8.06
C ILE A 354 -6.43 -22.03 -8.05
N LYS A 355 -5.21 -21.63 -7.65
CA LYS A 355 -4.07 -22.57 -7.53
C LYS A 355 -4.34 -23.65 -6.48
N GLN A 356 -4.87 -23.26 -5.33
CA GLN A 356 -5.26 -24.16 -4.26
C GLN A 356 -6.36 -25.12 -4.71
N PHE A 357 -7.44 -24.60 -5.30
CA PHE A 357 -8.51 -25.40 -5.91
C PHE A 357 -7.96 -26.38 -6.95
N THR A 358 -7.02 -25.94 -7.79
CA THR A 358 -6.37 -26.79 -8.82
C THR A 358 -5.53 -27.91 -8.22
N ALA A 359 -4.95 -27.69 -7.04
CA ALA A 359 -4.23 -28.72 -6.29
C ALA A 359 -5.20 -29.72 -5.62
N GLU A 360 -6.26 -29.22 -5.00
CA GLU A 360 -7.23 -29.99 -4.22
C GLU A 360 -8.20 -30.79 -5.08
N ARG A 361 -8.56 -30.32 -6.28
CA ARG A 361 -9.50 -31.01 -7.19
C ARG A 361 -9.09 -32.45 -7.51
N LYS A 362 -7.79 -32.77 -7.47
CA LYS A 362 -7.28 -34.12 -7.77
C LYS A 362 -7.78 -35.17 -6.77
N THR A 363 -8.27 -34.74 -5.62
CA THR A 363 -8.77 -35.58 -4.54
C THR A 363 -10.28 -35.46 -4.31
N LEU A 364 -10.98 -34.63 -5.10
CA LEU A 364 -12.41 -34.35 -4.94
C LEU A 364 -13.26 -35.15 -5.95
N SER A 365 -14.47 -35.51 -5.54
CA SER A 365 -15.51 -36.03 -6.44
C SER A 365 -16.09 -34.94 -7.34
N PHE A 366 -16.82 -35.34 -8.39
CA PHE A 366 -17.37 -34.40 -9.38
C PHE A 366 -18.28 -33.33 -8.76
N ASP A 367 -19.16 -33.71 -7.83
CA ASP A 367 -20.09 -32.78 -7.16
C ASP A 367 -19.33 -31.81 -6.23
N GLU A 368 -18.30 -32.31 -5.52
CA GLU A 368 -17.47 -31.49 -4.62
C GLU A 368 -16.63 -30.46 -5.37
N ILE A 369 -16.20 -30.76 -6.60
CA ILE A 369 -15.48 -29.82 -7.46
C ILE A 369 -16.38 -28.64 -7.83
N SER A 370 -17.64 -28.92 -8.20
CA SER A 370 -18.61 -27.87 -8.54
C SER A 370 -18.86 -26.96 -7.35
N ASP A 371 -19.09 -27.53 -6.17
CA ASP A 371 -19.35 -26.75 -4.95
C ASP A 371 -18.12 -25.93 -4.52
N HIS A 372 -16.91 -26.50 -4.63
CA HIS A 372 -15.67 -25.76 -4.33
C HIS A 372 -15.43 -24.62 -5.32
N TRP A 373 -15.72 -24.83 -6.59
CA TRP A 373 -15.57 -23.80 -7.63
C TRP A 373 -16.55 -22.64 -7.43
N GLU A 374 -17.83 -22.94 -7.17
CA GLU A 374 -18.84 -21.92 -6.83
C GLU A 374 -18.45 -21.17 -5.54
N ALA A 375 -17.86 -21.85 -4.56
CA ALA A 375 -17.34 -21.19 -3.37
C ALA A 375 -16.14 -20.27 -3.65
N VAL A 376 -15.27 -20.59 -4.62
CA VAL A 376 -14.23 -19.67 -5.10
C VAL A 376 -14.88 -18.46 -5.77
N LEU A 377 -15.82 -18.66 -6.68
CA LEU A 377 -16.49 -17.58 -7.41
C LEU A 377 -17.34 -16.66 -6.52
N ASP A 378 -17.98 -17.17 -5.46
CA ASP A 378 -18.75 -16.33 -4.52
C ASP A 378 -17.85 -15.44 -3.65
N ARG A 379 -16.60 -15.87 -3.38
CA ARG A 379 -15.60 -15.03 -2.70
C ARG A 379 -15.16 -13.84 -3.55
N TYR A 380 -15.28 -13.94 -4.87
CA TYR A 380 -14.78 -12.95 -5.84
C TYR A 380 -15.92 -12.44 -6.74
N PRO A 381 -16.95 -11.79 -6.19
CA PRO A 381 -18.19 -11.44 -6.90
C PRO A 381 -17.99 -10.52 -8.11
N TYR A 382 -16.99 -9.62 -8.06
CA TYR A 382 -16.60 -8.80 -9.20
C TYR A 382 -16.13 -9.66 -10.38
N TRP A 383 -15.44 -10.75 -10.09
CA TRP A 383 -14.88 -11.69 -11.05
C TRP A 383 -15.87 -12.82 -11.43
N SER A 384 -17.05 -12.90 -10.80
CA SER A 384 -18.03 -13.98 -11.08
C SER A 384 -19.29 -13.52 -11.79
N SER A 385 -19.66 -12.24 -11.72
CA SER A 385 -20.77 -11.72 -12.52
C SER A 385 -20.30 -11.40 -13.94
N LYS A 386 -20.95 -11.98 -14.96
CA LYS A 386 -20.74 -11.73 -16.41
C LYS A 386 -20.39 -10.25 -16.68
N SER A 387 -19.10 -9.92 -16.75
CA SER A 387 -18.65 -8.56 -16.97
C SER A 387 -18.65 -8.30 -18.47
N GLN A 388 -19.46 -7.33 -18.90
CA GLN A 388 -19.31 -6.64 -20.18
C GLN A 388 -18.12 -5.67 -20.08
N SER A 389 -16.94 -6.17 -19.70
CA SER A 389 -15.72 -5.38 -19.67
C SER A 389 -14.60 -6.19 -20.29
N GLU A 390 -13.99 -5.65 -21.33
CA GLU A 390 -12.72 -6.11 -21.90
C GLU A 390 -11.64 -6.03 -20.79
N ASP A 391 -11.47 -7.11 -20.01
CA ASP A 391 -10.48 -7.35 -18.95
C ASP A 391 -10.44 -8.88 -18.63
N PRO A 392 -9.43 -9.48 -17.95
CA PRO A 392 -8.89 -10.85 -18.10
C PRO A 392 -9.87 -12.03 -18.11
N ILE A 393 -11.08 -11.83 -17.64
CA ILE A 393 -12.19 -12.77 -17.81
C ILE A 393 -12.57 -12.91 -19.29
N GLU A 394 -12.48 -11.88 -20.13
CA GLU A 394 -12.67 -12.03 -21.58
C GLU A 394 -11.53 -12.82 -22.23
N LEU A 395 -10.29 -12.76 -21.73
CA LEU A 395 -9.23 -13.66 -22.20
C LEU A 395 -9.50 -15.12 -21.80
N ILE A 396 -10.00 -15.33 -20.59
CA ILE A 396 -10.39 -16.65 -20.08
C ILE A 396 -11.65 -17.17 -20.81
N LEU A 397 -12.64 -16.31 -21.08
CA LEU A 397 -13.92 -16.66 -21.70
C LEU A 397 -13.85 -16.70 -23.24
N ALA A 398 -13.03 -15.88 -23.90
CA ALA A 398 -12.79 -15.96 -25.34
C ALA A 398 -12.03 -17.25 -25.69
N ALA A 399 -11.03 -17.62 -24.87
CA ALA A 399 -10.35 -18.91 -24.99
C ALA A 399 -11.30 -20.11 -24.79
N ILE A 400 -12.36 -19.96 -23.99
CA ILE A 400 -13.42 -20.97 -23.79
C ILE A 400 -14.41 -20.99 -24.97
N ASN A 401 -14.68 -19.85 -25.61
CA ASN A 401 -15.71 -19.73 -26.64
C ASN A 401 -15.22 -20.01 -28.07
N GLU A 402 -13.91 -19.98 -28.33
CA GLU A 402 -13.35 -20.25 -29.67
C GLU A 402 -13.34 -21.75 -30.05
N ASN A 403 -13.49 -22.68 -29.10
CA ASN A 403 -13.55 -24.13 -29.37
C ASN A 403 -14.57 -24.85 -28.47
N PRO A 404 -15.87 -24.81 -28.81
CA PRO A 404 -16.95 -25.36 -27.97
C PRO A 404 -17.00 -26.90 -27.90
N ASP A 405 -16.22 -27.60 -28.72
CA ASP A 405 -16.25 -29.07 -28.85
C ASP A 405 -15.08 -29.78 -28.14
N GLU A 406 -14.08 -29.06 -27.61
CA GLU A 406 -13.05 -29.64 -26.74
C GLU A 406 -13.48 -29.52 -25.28
N ASN A 407 -13.46 -30.66 -24.58
CA ASN A 407 -13.91 -30.76 -23.20
C ASN A 407 -13.02 -29.89 -22.30
N LEU A 408 -13.61 -29.05 -21.43
CA LEU A 408 -12.92 -28.20 -20.43
C LEU A 408 -11.84 -28.95 -19.63
N PHE A 409 -11.98 -30.27 -19.53
CA PHE A 409 -11.11 -31.22 -18.84
C PHE A 409 -9.82 -31.59 -19.59
N GLU A 410 -9.78 -31.48 -20.93
CA GLU A 410 -8.57 -31.73 -21.74
C GLU A 410 -7.73 -30.46 -21.96
N MET A 411 -8.30 -29.27 -21.75
CA MET A 411 -7.58 -27.99 -21.84
C MET A 411 -6.76 -27.64 -20.60
N VAL A 412 -7.06 -28.17 -19.41
CA VAL A 412 -6.35 -27.75 -18.19
C VAL A 412 -4.85 -28.10 -18.14
N PRO A 413 -4.34 -29.17 -18.80
CA PRO A 413 -2.90 -29.35 -19.01
C PRO A 413 -2.25 -28.25 -19.88
N HIS A 414 -3.02 -27.54 -20.71
CA HIS A 414 -2.57 -26.42 -21.55
C HIS A 414 -2.75 -25.05 -20.88
N PHE A 415 -3.44 -24.97 -19.73
CA PHE A 415 -3.50 -23.79 -18.85
C PHE A 415 -2.25 -23.66 -17.98
N ASP A 416 -1.08 -24.00 -18.51
CA ASP A 416 0.21 -23.60 -17.95
C ASP A 416 0.54 -22.18 -18.45
N ILE A 417 -0.32 -21.20 -18.10
CA ILE A 417 0.11 -19.80 -18.13
C ILE A 417 1.14 -19.69 -17.02
N SER A 418 2.38 -20.05 -17.33
CA SER A 418 3.47 -19.89 -16.40
C SER A 418 3.64 -18.39 -16.19
N LEU A 419 3.02 -17.87 -15.12
CA LEU A 419 3.15 -16.49 -14.62
C LEU A 419 4.58 -16.15 -14.22
N LYS A 420 5.47 -17.12 -14.34
CA LYS A 420 6.90 -17.07 -14.16
C LYS A 420 7.55 -17.87 -15.27
N LYS A 421 8.44 -17.29 -16.06
CA LYS A 421 9.26 -18.01 -17.04
C LYS A 421 10.71 -17.92 -16.62
N THR A 422 11.47 -18.97 -16.89
CA THR A 422 12.92 -18.95 -16.70
C THR A 422 13.59 -19.30 -18.02
N ASN A 423 14.59 -18.51 -18.42
CA ASN A 423 15.35 -18.76 -19.64
C ASN A 423 16.57 -19.67 -19.37
N THR A 424 17.43 -19.89 -20.37
CA THR A 424 18.59 -20.81 -20.22
C THR A 424 19.70 -20.26 -19.31
N LEU A 425 19.63 -18.98 -18.94
CA LEU A 425 20.56 -18.29 -18.04
C LEU A 425 20.01 -18.10 -16.62
N ASP A 426 18.98 -18.86 -16.26
CA ASP A 426 18.28 -18.77 -14.98
C ASP A 426 17.67 -17.37 -14.69
N MET A 427 17.42 -16.57 -15.73
CA MET A 427 16.70 -15.30 -15.58
C MET A 427 15.22 -15.58 -15.37
N GLU A 428 14.71 -15.17 -14.22
CA GLU A 428 13.31 -15.29 -13.86
C GLU A 428 12.50 -14.08 -14.36
N PHE A 429 11.44 -14.33 -15.12
CA PHE A 429 10.52 -13.33 -15.65
C PHE A 429 9.12 -13.55 -15.13
N LEU A 430 8.52 -12.52 -14.53
CA LEU A 430 7.17 -12.54 -13.99
C LEU A 430 6.19 -11.92 -14.97
N TYR A 431 5.01 -12.51 -15.11
CA TYR A 431 3.96 -11.94 -15.94
C TYR A 431 3.34 -10.71 -15.28
N ILE A 432 3.41 -9.59 -15.97
CA ILE A 432 2.80 -8.32 -15.63
C ILE A 432 1.50 -8.18 -16.43
N PRO A 433 0.33 -8.14 -15.77
CA PRO A 433 -0.95 -8.14 -16.46
C PRO A 433 -1.20 -6.82 -17.22
N PRO A 434 -2.05 -6.78 -18.25
CA PRO A 434 -2.54 -5.51 -18.77
C PRO A 434 -3.36 -4.78 -17.69
N GLY A 435 -3.52 -3.47 -17.83
CA GLY A 435 -4.37 -2.71 -16.92
C GLY A 435 -4.17 -1.21 -16.95
N LYS A 436 -4.97 -0.50 -16.15
CA LYS A 436 -4.92 0.96 -16.02
C LYS A 436 -4.28 1.37 -14.70
N PHE A 437 -3.46 2.41 -14.75
CA PHE A 437 -2.86 3.00 -13.56
C PHE A 437 -2.66 4.51 -13.72
N LEU A 438 -2.38 5.14 -12.59
CA LEU A 438 -2.08 6.57 -12.52
C LEU A 438 -0.55 6.75 -12.59
N LYS A 439 -0.04 7.11 -13.77
CA LYS A 439 1.37 7.41 -14.02
C LYS A 439 1.69 8.82 -13.52
N GLY A 440 2.83 9.03 -12.88
CA GLY A 440 3.23 10.33 -12.32
C GLY A 440 2.99 10.45 -10.81
N SER A 441 3.53 11.49 -10.19
CA SER A 441 3.55 11.64 -8.74
C SER A 441 2.27 12.29 -8.20
N PRO A 442 1.66 11.75 -7.12
CA PRO A 442 0.56 12.39 -6.41
C PRO A 442 0.93 13.79 -5.91
N PHE A 443 -0.09 14.62 -5.71
CA PHE A 443 0.10 16.05 -5.42
C PHE A 443 0.87 16.33 -4.12
N ASP A 444 0.88 15.38 -3.19
CA ASP A 444 1.54 15.45 -1.88
C ASP A 444 2.94 14.82 -1.86
N GLU A 445 3.45 14.36 -3.02
CA GLU A 445 4.78 13.74 -3.14
C GLU A 445 5.93 14.78 -3.02
N PRO A 446 6.86 14.61 -2.06
CA PRO A 446 8.00 15.51 -1.90
C PRO A 446 8.91 15.50 -3.13
N ASN A 447 9.42 16.68 -3.51
CA ASN A 447 10.29 16.89 -4.68
C ASN A 447 9.66 16.49 -6.02
N ARG A 448 8.32 16.49 -6.08
CA ARG A 448 7.57 16.36 -7.33
C ARG A 448 7.87 17.54 -8.26
N GLU A 449 8.24 17.22 -9.50
CA GLU A 449 8.41 18.20 -10.57
C GLU A 449 7.10 18.49 -11.33
N GLU A 450 7.06 19.58 -12.10
CA GLU A 450 5.85 20.01 -12.81
C GLU A 450 5.39 19.04 -13.90
N ASP A 451 6.33 18.30 -14.50
CA ASP A 451 6.15 17.33 -15.57
C ASP A 451 5.75 15.94 -15.07
N GLU A 452 5.80 15.69 -13.75
CA GLU A 452 5.37 14.44 -13.13
C GLU A 452 3.84 14.41 -12.85
N ARG A 453 3.01 15.08 -13.65
CA ARG A 453 1.55 15.15 -13.40
C ARG A 453 0.89 13.80 -13.59
N GLN A 454 -0.01 13.48 -12.67
CA GLN A 454 -0.76 12.25 -12.72
C GLN A 454 -1.63 12.17 -13.97
N GLN A 455 -1.39 11.11 -14.74
CA GLN A 455 -2.12 10.80 -15.97
C GLN A 455 -2.61 9.35 -15.91
N ASN A 456 -3.87 9.14 -16.28
CA ASN A 456 -4.39 7.79 -16.47
C ASN A 456 -3.74 7.18 -17.73
N VAL A 457 -3.04 6.08 -17.54
CA VAL A 457 -2.40 5.33 -18.64
C VAL A 457 -2.92 3.90 -18.64
N THR A 458 -3.05 3.34 -19.84
CA THR A 458 -3.48 1.96 -20.06
C THR A 458 -2.31 1.17 -20.63
N ILE A 459 -1.97 0.05 -19.98
CA ILE A 459 -1.15 -1.03 -20.54
C ILE A 459 -2.10 -1.98 -21.28
N PRO A 460 -2.09 -2.00 -22.63
CA PRO A 460 -3.10 -2.73 -23.40
C PRO A 460 -2.87 -4.24 -23.38
N ASN A 461 -1.61 -4.68 -23.29
CA ASN A 461 -1.23 -6.09 -23.32
C ASN A 461 -0.31 -6.39 -22.14
N GLY A 462 -0.50 -7.55 -21.52
CA GLY A 462 0.45 -8.02 -20.50
C GLY A 462 1.78 -8.42 -21.12
N PHE A 463 2.83 -8.39 -20.33
CA PHE A 463 4.20 -8.67 -20.75
C PHE A 463 4.94 -9.40 -19.63
N PHE A 464 6.07 -10.02 -19.94
CA PHE A 464 6.93 -10.61 -18.91
C PHE A 464 8.02 -9.62 -18.52
N MET A 465 8.29 -9.43 -17.23
CA MET A 465 9.36 -8.57 -16.72
C MET A 465 10.29 -9.37 -15.81
N GLN A 466 11.60 -9.19 -15.96
CA GLN A 466 12.60 -9.84 -15.13
C GLN A 466 12.39 -9.46 -13.66
N ALA A 467 12.39 -10.47 -12.78
CA ALA A 467 12.11 -10.32 -11.35
C ALA A 467 13.13 -9.43 -10.64
N THR A 468 14.36 -9.37 -11.17
CA THR A 468 15.49 -8.59 -10.66
C THR A 468 16.12 -7.77 -11.79
N GLU A 469 17.04 -6.88 -11.44
CA GLU A 469 18.03 -6.35 -12.38
C GLU A 469 18.84 -7.49 -13.03
N VAL A 470 19.39 -7.26 -14.23
CA VAL A 470 20.33 -8.20 -14.87
C VAL A 470 21.59 -8.27 -14.02
N THR A 471 22.02 -9.49 -13.69
CA THR A 471 23.18 -9.69 -12.81
C THR A 471 24.51 -9.66 -13.57
N GLN A 472 25.61 -9.45 -12.87
CA GLN A 472 26.97 -9.51 -13.43
C GLN A 472 27.27 -10.89 -14.03
N GLY A 473 26.77 -11.97 -13.42
CA GLY A 473 26.90 -13.33 -13.94
C GLY A 473 26.14 -13.53 -15.25
N GLN A 474 24.90 -13.03 -15.32
CA GLN A 474 24.10 -13.06 -16.54
C GLN A 474 24.73 -12.23 -17.66
N TRP A 475 25.23 -11.04 -17.33
CA TRP A 475 25.99 -10.20 -18.26
C TRP A 475 27.22 -10.92 -18.80
N MET A 476 28.06 -11.46 -17.92
CA MET A 476 29.28 -12.17 -18.28
C MET A 476 28.98 -13.37 -19.21
N ALA A 477 27.88 -14.09 -18.98
CA ALA A 477 27.50 -15.23 -19.81
C ALA A 477 27.15 -14.84 -21.26
N VAL A 478 26.60 -13.64 -21.49
CA VAL A 478 26.20 -13.16 -22.82
C VAL A 478 27.32 -12.35 -23.50
N MET A 479 28.01 -11.50 -22.74
CA MET A 479 28.96 -10.52 -23.29
C MET A 479 30.42 -10.97 -23.22
N GLY A 480 30.75 -11.91 -22.33
CA GLY A 480 32.10 -12.44 -22.15
C GLY A 480 33.06 -11.52 -21.39
N ASN A 481 32.56 -10.44 -20.79
CA ASN A 481 33.30 -9.53 -19.93
C ASN A 481 32.41 -9.07 -18.75
N ASN A 482 32.99 -8.39 -17.76
CA ASN A 482 32.23 -7.72 -16.68
C ASN A 482 32.64 -6.24 -16.60
N PRO A 483 31.74 -5.30 -16.92
CA PRO A 483 32.04 -3.86 -16.90
C PRO A 483 31.85 -3.21 -15.52
N SER A 484 31.29 -3.94 -14.55
CA SER A 484 30.88 -3.40 -13.25
C SER A 484 32.07 -2.88 -12.45
N ALA A 485 31.92 -1.70 -11.85
CA ALA A 485 32.88 -1.12 -10.92
C ALA A 485 32.92 -1.87 -9.57
N PHE A 486 31.82 -2.51 -9.17
CA PHE A 486 31.71 -3.34 -7.97
C PHE A 486 31.80 -4.83 -8.32
N ASP A 487 32.86 -5.22 -9.04
CA ASP A 487 33.11 -6.61 -9.46
C ASP A 487 33.36 -7.58 -8.29
N GLU A 488 33.88 -7.08 -7.16
CA GLU A 488 34.04 -7.84 -5.92
C GLU A 488 32.71 -8.23 -5.25
N CYS A 489 31.58 -7.66 -5.69
CA CYS A 489 30.25 -7.91 -5.14
C CYS A 489 29.77 -9.35 -5.42
N GLY A 490 30.21 -9.94 -6.54
CA GLY A 490 29.90 -11.30 -6.95
C GLY A 490 28.88 -11.38 -8.09
N PRO A 491 28.67 -12.59 -8.65
CA PRO A 491 27.89 -12.79 -9.88
C PRO A 491 26.40 -12.45 -9.74
N ASP A 492 25.88 -12.42 -8.52
CA ASP A 492 24.47 -12.11 -8.22
C ASP A 492 24.20 -10.61 -8.03
N CYS A 493 25.23 -9.75 -8.10
CA CYS A 493 25.04 -8.30 -8.05
C CYS A 493 24.55 -7.79 -9.39
N PRO A 494 23.80 -6.67 -9.43
CA PRO A 494 23.39 -6.09 -10.70
C PRO A 494 24.63 -5.70 -11.50
N VAL A 495 24.54 -5.89 -12.82
CA VAL A 495 25.51 -5.28 -13.71
C VAL A 495 25.29 -3.78 -13.70
N GLU A 496 26.36 -3.03 -13.48
CA GLU A 496 26.37 -1.57 -13.60
C GLU A 496 27.55 -1.11 -14.46
N ASN A 497 27.66 0.21 -14.67
CA ASN A 497 28.66 0.80 -15.54
C ASN A 497 28.49 0.34 -17.00
N VAL A 498 27.23 0.18 -17.41
CA VAL A 498 26.78 -0.18 -18.77
C VAL A 498 26.03 0.99 -19.39
N SER A 499 26.31 1.28 -20.66
CA SER A 499 25.58 2.30 -21.42
C SER A 499 24.30 1.73 -22.02
N TRP A 500 23.41 2.60 -22.49
CA TRP A 500 22.20 2.14 -23.19
C TRP A 500 22.55 1.34 -24.46
N ASP A 501 23.59 1.77 -25.17
CA ASP A 501 24.10 1.08 -26.37
C ASP A 501 24.65 -0.31 -26.03
N ASP A 502 25.40 -0.45 -24.93
CA ASP A 502 25.90 -1.75 -24.48
C ASP A 502 24.74 -2.70 -24.15
N VAL A 503 23.65 -2.16 -23.58
CA VAL A 503 22.45 -2.92 -23.25
C VAL A 503 21.72 -3.40 -24.51
N GLN A 504 21.68 -2.62 -25.59
CA GLN A 504 21.11 -3.11 -26.85
C GLN A 504 21.92 -4.27 -27.43
N GLU A 505 23.25 -4.20 -27.36
CA GLU A 505 24.11 -5.31 -27.80
C GLU A 505 23.86 -6.56 -26.94
N PHE A 506 23.74 -6.41 -25.62
CA PHE A 506 23.36 -7.51 -24.73
C PHE A 506 22.02 -8.14 -25.13
N VAL A 507 21.01 -7.31 -25.39
CA VAL A 507 19.68 -7.77 -25.82
C VAL A 507 19.74 -8.52 -27.14
N GLU A 508 20.46 -8.02 -28.14
CA GLU A 508 20.62 -8.68 -29.44
C GLU A 508 21.29 -10.05 -29.32
N ARG A 509 22.36 -10.14 -28.50
CA ARG A 509 23.05 -11.40 -28.24
C ARG A 509 22.20 -12.38 -27.44
N LEU A 510 21.45 -11.92 -26.45
CA LEU A 510 20.54 -12.76 -25.67
C LEU A 510 19.40 -13.32 -26.54
N ASN A 511 18.81 -12.47 -27.39
CA ASN A 511 17.81 -12.86 -28.38
C ASN A 511 18.37 -13.94 -29.33
N THR A 512 19.59 -13.76 -29.83
CA THR A 512 20.28 -14.77 -30.66
C THR A 512 20.54 -16.08 -29.90
N LEU A 513 20.95 -16.00 -28.63
CA LEU A 513 21.25 -17.17 -27.79
C LEU A 513 20.00 -18.00 -27.49
N GLU A 514 18.87 -17.33 -27.26
CA GLU A 514 17.58 -17.93 -26.90
C GLU A 514 16.68 -18.21 -28.11
N ASP A 515 17.18 -17.99 -29.34
CA ASP A 515 16.44 -18.13 -30.61
C ASP A 515 15.07 -17.41 -30.57
N THR A 516 15.09 -16.13 -30.18
CA THR A 516 13.91 -15.28 -30.03
C THR A 516 14.23 -13.84 -30.38
N ASP A 517 13.23 -13.00 -30.61
CA ASP A 517 13.33 -11.55 -30.77
C ASP A 517 12.59 -10.79 -29.65
N GLY A 518 12.16 -11.50 -28.60
CA GLY A 518 11.22 -10.97 -27.63
C GLY A 518 11.83 -10.16 -26.49
N TYR A 519 13.12 -10.28 -26.19
CA TYR A 519 13.76 -9.53 -25.10
C TYR A 519 14.01 -8.08 -25.52
N ARG A 520 13.74 -7.15 -24.60
CA ARG A 520 13.99 -5.71 -24.76
C ARG A 520 14.04 -5.00 -23.40
N LEU A 521 14.46 -3.74 -23.40
CA LEU A 521 14.23 -2.84 -22.26
C LEU A 521 12.73 -2.55 -22.07
N PRO A 522 12.27 -2.31 -20.83
CA PRO A 522 10.93 -1.81 -20.59
C PRO A 522 10.79 -0.39 -21.15
N SER A 523 9.57 -0.07 -21.60
CA SER A 523 9.16 1.33 -21.75
C SER A 523 9.05 2.00 -20.37
N GLU A 524 9.14 3.32 -20.31
CA GLU A 524 8.98 4.17 -19.13
C GLU A 524 7.66 3.84 -18.43
N THR A 525 6.61 3.67 -19.23
CA THR A 525 5.26 3.38 -18.76
C THR A 525 5.14 1.96 -18.21
N GLU A 526 5.67 0.96 -18.90
CA GLU A 526 5.72 -0.42 -18.39
C GLU A 526 6.53 -0.52 -17.11
N TRP A 527 7.66 0.19 -17.03
CA TRP A 527 8.51 0.23 -15.86
C TRP A 527 7.75 0.79 -14.65
N GLU A 528 7.11 1.95 -14.78
CA GLU A 528 6.41 2.55 -13.63
C GLU A 528 5.14 1.79 -13.27
N TYR A 529 4.43 1.24 -14.25
CA TYR A 529 3.32 0.34 -13.99
C TYR A 529 3.75 -0.86 -13.16
N ALA A 530 4.83 -1.51 -13.58
CA ALA A 530 5.43 -2.65 -12.92
C ALA A 530 5.98 -2.30 -11.53
N ALA A 531 6.70 -1.19 -11.40
CA ALA A 531 7.24 -0.72 -10.13
C ALA A 531 6.12 -0.44 -9.12
N ARG A 532 5.06 0.28 -9.54
CA ARG A 532 3.91 0.60 -8.68
C ARG A 532 3.17 -0.62 -8.20
N ALA A 533 3.01 -1.65 -9.05
CA ALA A 533 2.29 -2.88 -8.74
C ALA A 533 0.91 -2.64 -8.09
N GLY A 534 0.20 -1.60 -8.54
CA GLY A 534 -1.10 -1.19 -8.01
C GLY A 534 -1.08 -0.12 -6.91
N SER A 535 0.10 0.28 -6.42
CA SER A 535 0.25 1.41 -5.49
C SER A 535 0.02 2.76 -6.16
N THR A 536 -0.71 3.64 -5.46
CA THR A 536 -0.90 5.05 -5.82
C THR A 536 0.01 6.00 -5.05
N GLY A 537 0.85 5.47 -4.15
CA GLY A 537 1.79 6.25 -3.34
C GLY A 537 3.12 6.54 -4.05
N TRP A 538 4.09 7.04 -3.26
CA TRP A 538 5.42 7.40 -3.75
C TRP A 538 6.25 6.17 -4.14
N PHE A 539 6.01 5.06 -3.43
CA PHE A 539 6.67 3.78 -3.61
C PHE A 539 5.64 2.67 -3.86
N CYS A 540 6.11 1.47 -4.19
CA CYS A 540 5.30 0.28 -4.43
C CYS A 540 4.52 -0.20 -3.18
N PHE A 541 4.91 0.27 -2.00
CA PHE A 541 4.30 -0.06 -0.71
C PHE A 541 3.55 1.12 -0.06
N GLY A 542 3.27 2.16 -0.84
CA GLY A 542 2.59 3.38 -0.42
C GLY A 542 3.56 4.56 -0.18
N SER A 543 3.17 5.48 0.69
CA SER A 543 3.89 6.76 0.92
C SER A 543 4.55 6.86 2.30
N ASN A 544 4.80 5.73 2.99
CA ASN A 544 5.50 5.74 4.29
C ASN A 544 7.02 5.53 4.10
N PRO A 545 7.88 6.57 4.26
CA PRO A 545 9.32 6.46 4.05
C PRO A 545 10.02 5.53 5.05
N GLU A 546 9.43 5.25 6.21
CA GLU A 546 10.03 4.38 7.23
C GLU A 546 10.16 2.93 6.75
N ARG A 547 9.33 2.51 5.79
CA ARG A 547 9.38 1.18 5.16
C ARG A 547 10.44 1.07 4.06
N PHE A 548 10.95 2.19 3.56
CA PHE A 548 11.88 2.21 2.41
C PHE A 548 13.14 1.32 2.59
N PRO A 549 13.77 1.23 3.78
CA PRO A 549 14.92 0.35 3.99
C PRO A 549 14.62 -1.14 3.79
N ASP A 550 13.36 -1.57 3.87
CA ASP A 550 12.96 -2.96 3.66
C ASP A 550 12.94 -3.34 2.18
N TYR A 551 12.78 -2.35 1.29
CA TYR A 551 12.55 -2.54 -0.15
C TYR A 551 13.74 -2.14 -1.03
N ALA A 552 14.68 -1.33 -0.51
CA ALA A 552 15.72 -0.74 -1.35
C ALA A 552 17.12 -0.75 -0.71
N TRP A 553 18.13 -0.89 -1.57
CA TRP A 553 19.50 -0.44 -1.29
C TRP A 553 19.66 0.99 -1.78
N TYR A 554 19.95 1.91 -0.86
CA TYR A 554 20.02 3.34 -1.12
C TYR A 554 21.08 3.99 -0.22
N LYS A 555 21.35 5.28 -0.41
CA LYS A 555 22.49 5.98 0.20
C LYS A 555 22.70 5.68 1.69
N GLU A 556 21.62 5.63 2.46
CA GLU A 556 21.67 5.47 3.90
C GLU A 556 21.96 4.04 4.37
N ASN A 557 21.69 3.01 3.56
CA ASN A 557 21.87 1.60 3.95
C ASN A 557 22.77 0.76 3.02
N SER A 558 23.20 1.30 1.88
CA SER A 558 23.97 0.56 0.86
C SER A 558 25.45 0.41 1.19
N ALA A 559 25.96 1.15 2.18
CA ALA A 559 27.40 1.26 2.43
C ALA A 559 28.20 1.70 1.18
N ASN A 560 27.60 2.55 0.33
CA ASN A 560 28.19 3.12 -0.87
C ASN A 560 28.61 2.10 -1.94
N ARG A 561 27.82 1.04 -2.15
CA ARG A 561 28.05 0.01 -3.18
C ARG A 561 26.76 -0.68 -3.60
N THR A 562 26.80 -1.40 -4.72
CA THR A 562 25.77 -2.37 -5.09
C THR A 562 25.77 -3.58 -4.16
N HIS A 563 24.65 -4.29 -4.14
CA HIS A 563 24.47 -5.54 -3.40
C HIS A 563 23.87 -6.61 -4.31
N PRO A 564 23.99 -7.90 -3.93
CA PRO A 564 23.29 -8.97 -4.63
C PRO A 564 21.80 -8.64 -4.75
N VAL A 565 21.22 -8.95 -5.91
CA VAL A 565 19.79 -8.73 -6.18
C VAL A 565 18.92 -9.57 -5.25
N SER A 566 17.65 -9.20 -5.08
CA SER A 566 16.67 -9.96 -4.30
C SER A 566 17.03 -10.15 -2.82
N ARG A 567 17.73 -9.16 -2.23
CA ARG A 567 18.04 -9.13 -0.77
C ARG A 567 17.09 -8.26 0.04
N LYS A 568 16.22 -7.52 -0.64
CA LYS A 568 15.15 -6.69 -0.07
C LYS A 568 13.79 -7.27 -0.39
N MET A 569 12.73 -6.72 0.19
CA MET A 569 11.35 -7.14 -0.12
C MET A 569 10.99 -6.79 -1.57
N PRO A 570 10.28 -7.68 -2.28
CA PRO A 570 9.74 -7.37 -3.60
C PRO A 570 8.49 -6.49 -3.47
N ASN A 571 8.09 -5.87 -4.58
CA ASN A 571 6.76 -5.27 -4.68
C ASN A 571 5.64 -6.34 -4.73
N GLU A 572 4.38 -5.91 -4.76
CA GLU A 572 3.20 -6.81 -4.77
C GLU A 572 3.17 -7.78 -5.97
N TRP A 573 3.93 -7.52 -7.05
CA TRP A 573 4.03 -8.40 -8.21
C TRP A 573 5.27 -9.30 -8.20
N GLY A 574 6.06 -9.27 -7.14
CA GLY A 574 7.25 -10.11 -6.98
C GLY A 574 8.52 -9.52 -7.60
N LEU A 575 8.50 -8.26 -8.04
CA LEU A 575 9.69 -7.59 -8.58
C LEU A 575 10.54 -7.02 -7.44
N TYR A 576 11.82 -7.38 -7.45
CA TYR A 576 12.83 -6.91 -6.50
C TYR A 576 13.53 -5.67 -7.02
N ASP A 577 14.13 -4.92 -6.09
CA ASP A 577 15.07 -3.83 -6.35
C ASP A 577 14.51 -2.66 -7.21
N VAL A 578 13.18 -2.57 -7.39
CA VAL A 578 12.52 -1.50 -8.17
C VAL A 578 12.68 -0.08 -7.59
N HIS A 579 13.30 0.06 -6.40
CA HIS A 579 13.48 1.31 -5.66
C HIS A 579 14.95 1.58 -5.26
N GLY A 580 15.92 0.90 -5.85
CA GLY A 580 17.32 1.17 -5.52
C GLY A 580 18.24 0.11 -6.09
N ASN A 581 19.38 -0.10 -5.44
CA ASN A 581 20.51 -0.84 -5.99
C ASN A 581 21.08 -0.12 -7.22
N VAL A 582 20.48 -0.20 -8.40
CA VAL A 582 20.87 0.63 -9.56
C VAL A 582 19.68 1.31 -10.24
N TRP A 583 19.96 2.43 -10.89
CA TRP A 583 19.05 3.03 -11.86
C TRP A 583 18.90 2.09 -13.04
N GLU A 584 17.75 2.13 -13.71
CA GLU A 584 17.46 1.20 -14.80
C GLU A 584 17.12 1.93 -16.08
N TRP A 585 17.84 1.58 -17.14
CA TRP A 585 17.56 2.04 -18.50
C TRP A 585 16.15 1.68 -18.97
N CYS A 586 15.46 2.63 -19.60
CA CYS A 586 14.20 2.44 -20.32
C CYS A 586 14.39 2.71 -21.82
N GLN A 587 13.38 2.36 -22.64
CA GLN A 587 13.45 2.55 -24.09
C GLN A 587 13.38 4.01 -24.54
N GLU A 588 12.61 4.82 -23.82
CA GLU A 588 12.27 6.17 -24.22
C GLU A 588 13.48 7.10 -24.23
N LYS A 589 13.43 8.02 -25.19
CA LYS A 589 14.42 9.08 -25.36
C LYS A 589 13.76 10.45 -25.35
N GLU A 590 14.49 11.43 -24.83
CA GLU A 590 14.15 12.85 -24.91
C GLU A 590 15.36 13.60 -25.50
N GLY A 591 15.22 14.06 -26.75
CA GLY A 591 16.36 14.59 -27.50
C GLY A 591 17.44 13.53 -27.70
N ASP A 592 18.65 13.83 -27.23
CA ASP A 592 19.84 12.96 -27.31
C ASP A 592 20.02 12.07 -26.07
N TYR A 593 19.07 12.08 -25.13
CA TYR A 593 19.19 11.36 -23.86
C TYR A 593 18.18 10.22 -23.77
N HIS A 594 18.55 9.15 -23.05
CA HIS A 594 17.66 8.05 -22.68
C HIS A 594 17.24 8.14 -21.21
N LEU A 595 16.03 7.66 -20.94
CA LEU A 595 15.40 7.73 -19.63
C LEU A 595 15.87 6.59 -18.71
N ILE A 596 16.06 6.91 -17.43
CA ILE A 596 16.34 5.95 -16.36
C ILE A 596 15.38 6.12 -15.18
N ARG A 597 15.06 5.01 -14.48
CA ARG A 597 14.15 4.97 -13.32
C ARG A 597 14.63 4.05 -12.19
N GLY A 598 14.03 4.14 -11.01
CA GLY A 598 14.28 3.21 -9.90
C GLY A 598 15.09 3.75 -8.72
N GLY A 599 15.91 4.78 -8.89
CA GLY A 599 16.87 5.18 -7.86
C GLY A 599 18.13 4.31 -7.88
N SER A 600 19.07 4.53 -6.96
CA SER A 600 20.24 3.65 -6.84
C SER A 600 20.81 3.66 -5.43
N TRP A 601 21.80 2.80 -5.19
CA TRP A 601 22.55 2.70 -3.95
C TRP A 601 23.16 4.03 -3.48
N PHE A 602 23.38 5.00 -4.38
CA PHE A 602 24.05 6.28 -4.09
C PHE A 602 23.09 7.42 -3.70
N TYR A 603 21.83 7.34 -4.12
CA TYR A 603 20.86 8.42 -3.93
C TYR A 603 19.95 8.17 -2.72
N SER A 604 19.36 9.25 -2.21
CA SER A 604 18.37 9.15 -1.13
C SER A 604 17.05 8.59 -1.65
N LEU A 605 16.19 8.15 -0.73
CA LEU A 605 14.85 7.62 -1.04
C LEU A 605 13.99 8.53 -1.93
N LEU A 606 14.19 9.85 -1.88
CA LEU A 606 13.44 10.82 -2.70
C LEU A 606 13.72 10.68 -4.20
N HIS A 607 14.84 10.05 -4.57
CA HIS A 607 15.18 9.78 -5.97
C HIS A 607 14.63 8.43 -6.44
N ALA A 608 14.23 7.56 -5.52
CA ALA A 608 13.75 6.21 -5.82
C ALA A 608 12.21 6.13 -5.92
N ARG A 609 11.52 7.26 -6.01
CA ARG A 609 10.05 7.29 -6.15
C ARG A 609 9.65 6.66 -7.50
N CYS A 610 8.48 6.03 -7.58
CA CYS A 610 7.99 5.41 -8.81
C CYS A 610 7.92 6.40 -9.99
N ALA A 611 7.56 7.65 -9.72
CA ALA A 611 7.40 8.68 -10.74
C ALA A 611 8.72 9.33 -11.16
N ASN A 612 9.75 9.27 -10.30
CA ASN A 612 11.00 9.99 -10.51
C ASN A 612 11.73 9.42 -11.72
N ARG A 613 12.24 10.31 -12.58
CA ARG A 613 12.99 9.96 -13.79
C ARG A 613 14.22 10.82 -13.91
N PHE A 614 15.27 10.24 -14.48
CA PHE A 614 16.46 10.97 -14.92
C PHE A 614 16.77 10.64 -16.37
N PHE A 615 17.75 11.34 -16.91
CA PHE A 615 18.20 11.21 -18.28
C PHE A 615 19.72 11.09 -18.30
N ALA A 616 20.24 10.23 -19.17
CA ALA A 616 21.67 10.06 -19.40
C ALA A 616 21.92 9.82 -20.90
N PHE A 617 23.14 10.12 -21.37
CA PHE A 617 23.47 9.88 -22.78
C PHE A 617 23.52 8.38 -23.07
N PRO A 618 23.17 7.94 -24.30
CA PRO A 618 23.17 6.52 -24.65
C PRO A 618 24.54 5.84 -24.54
N ASP A 619 25.63 6.60 -24.65
CA ASP A 619 27.03 6.15 -24.50
C ASP A 619 27.59 6.36 -23.08
N ASP A 620 26.84 7.00 -22.17
CA ASP A 620 27.27 7.19 -20.79
C ASP A 620 27.30 5.86 -20.04
N ARG A 621 28.45 5.57 -19.42
CA ARG A 621 28.60 4.49 -18.45
C ARG A 621 28.71 5.07 -17.05
N ASN A 622 27.87 4.58 -16.14
CA ASN A 622 27.81 5.06 -14.77
C ASN A 622 27.61 3.89 -13.80
N TYR A 623 28.38 3.87 -12.73
CA TYR A 623 28.37 2.79 -11.74
C TYR A 623 27.12 2.74 -10.84
N THR A 624 26.16 3.63 -11.11
CA THR A 624 24.84 3.64 -10.49
C THR A 624 23.74 3.23 -11.46
N ILE A 625 24.04 2.90 -12.71
CA ILE A 625 23.06 2.57 -13.75
C ILE A 625 23.30 1.13 -14.25
N GLY A 626 22.25 0.34 -14.23
CA GLY A 626 22.11 -0.97 -14.87
C GLY A 626 20.76 -1.06 -15.59
N PHE A 627 20.14 -2.23 -15.59
CA PHE A 627 18.87 -2.45 -16.28
C PHE A 627 18.21 -3.77 -15.86
N ARG A 628 16.92 -3.90 -16.20
CA ARG A 628 16.18 -5.16 -16.22
C ARG A 628 15.50 -5.34 -17.58
N LEU A 629 15.14 -6.58 -17.90
CA LEU A 629 14.52 -6.90 -19.18
C LEU A 629 13.01 -7.09 -19.08
N VAL A 630 12.33 -6.87 -20.20
CA VAL A 630 11.00 -7.42 -20.47
C VAL A 630 11.06 -8.35 -21.67
N LYS A 631 10.09 -9.25 -21.76
CA LYS A 631 9.88 -10.15 -22.88
C LYS A 631 8.45 -9.98 -23.41
N THR A 632 8.31 -9.64 -24.68
CA THR A 632 7.00 -9.64 -25.35
C THR A 632 6.46 -11.07 -25.45
N GLN A 633 5.13 -11.21 -25.40
CA GLN A 633 4.44 -12.51 -25.44
C GLN A 633 4.83 -13.33 -26.66
#